data_AF-A0A8B6DNA8-F1
#
_entry.id   AF-A0A8B6DNA8-F1
#
_cell.length_a   1.000
_cell.length_b   1.000
_cell.length_c   1.000
_cell.angle_alpha   90.00
_cell.angle_beta   90.00
_cell.angle_gamma   90.00
#
_symmetry.space_group_name_H-M   'P 1'
#
loop_
_entity.id
_entity.type
_entity.pdbx_description
1 polymer ?
#
loop_
_entity_poly.entity_id
_entity_poly.type
_entity_poly.pdbx_seq_one_letter_code
_entity_poly.pdbx_strand_id
1 'polypeptide(L)'
;MTVSTMIVLVMFILTVVFAKDKDTQYWQTGFYAFTIVSVVILNACSSIFTTSLFGLAGVLPHRYMQASMSGQAVGGIFAAVANIVTIAVGTDVSESAFIFFLIATGWTLITLLGYLSLYSNEFSRYYLNKQANKTAETVTVGGDKSVNNSYSYEDENEKEPLIKDDVISESVELKPFSYHHDVFKKIWSEGISVCLVFLVTLACFPALASSIQSCDSGDWRLKYFTPVICFLLYNVGDWTGRSFTGIVHFPRPNQTKLMLTLSVLRFVFIPLLMFCNVMPRHNTTLVFNSDMYPLVFIILLGISNGYLSTLCVMYGPKKVFPQYAEFTGATMSVCMTVGLALGSLFGLLLVKIV
;
A
#
# COMPACT_ATOMS: atom_id res chain seq x y z
N MET A 1 16.97 -2.03 -3.84
CA MET A 1 16.48 -0.85 -3.10
C MET A 1 17.41 0.35 -3.22
N THR A 2 18.71 0.25 -2.92
CA THR A 2 19.63 1.41 -3.01
C THR A 2 19.59 2.12 -4.35
N VAL A 3 19.73 1.35 -5.44
CA VAL A 3 19.75 1.90 -6.81
C VAL A 3 18.45 2.62 -7.14
N SER A 4 17.29 2.03 -6.84
CA SER A 4 15.99 2.67 -7.08
C SER A 4 15.82 3.95 -6.27
N THR A 5 16.26 3.98 -5.00
CA THR A 5 16.18 5.19 -4.16
C THR A 5 17.15 6.29 -4.63
N MET A 6 18.35 5.92 -5.10
CA MET A 6 19.30 6.86 -5.71
C MET A 6 18.74 7.50 -6.98
N ILE A 7 18.12 6.71 -7.85
CA ILE A 7 17.46 7.24 -9.07
C ILE A 7 16.33 8.20 -8.67
N VAL A 8 15.48 7.83 -7.71
CA VAL A 8 14.42 8.73 -7.20
C VAL A 8 14.99 10.04 -6.65
N LEU A 9 16.08 9.98 -5.89
CA LEU A 9 16.75 11.16 -5.36
C LEU A 9 17.26 12.09 -6.47
N VAL A 10 17.93 11.53 -7.48
CA VAL A 10 18.42 12.30 -8.64
C VAL A 10 17.25 12.94 -9.40
N MET A 11 16.17 12.18 -9.62
CA MET A 11 14.98 12.68 -10.33
C MET A 11 14.28 13.80 -9.55
N PHE A 12 14.21 13.73 -8.22
CA PHE A 12 13.68 14.84 -7.42
C PHE A 12 14.58 16.08 -7.48
N ILE A 13 15.90 15.92 -7.39
CA ILE A 13 16.85 17.05 -7.55
C ILE A 13 16.67 17.71 -8.91
N LEU A 14 16.59 16.92 -9.99
CA LEU A 14 16.31 17.45 -11.33
C LEU A 14 14.99 18.21 -11.35
N THR A 15 13.93 17.63 -10.79
CA THR A 15 12.60 18.29 -10.74
C THR A 15 12.63 19.59 -9.92
N VAL A 16 13.39 19.67 -8.83
CA VAL A 16 13.60 20.91 -8.06
C VAL A 16 14.25 22.00 -8.92
N VAL A 17 15.29 21.64 -9.70
CA VAL A 17 15.97 22.59 -10.58
C VAL A 17 15.01 23.13 -11.64
N PHE A 18 14.25 22.25 -12.29
CA PHE A 18 13.27 22.64 -13.30
C PHE A 18 12.06 23.39 -12.73
N ALA A 19 11.64 23.12 -11.49
CA ALA A 19 10.51 23.83 -10.86
C ALA A 19 10.80 25.32 -10.59
N LYS A 20 12.08 25.69 -10.49
CA LYS A 20 12.53 27.07 -10.26
C LYS A 20 12.85 27.81 -11.57
N ASP A 21 12.86 27.11 -12.70
CA ASP A 21 13.14 27.72 -13.99
C ASP A 21 12.02 28.69 -14.38
N LYS A 22 12.38 29.93 -14.72
CA LYS A 22 11.43 31.00 -15.06
C LYS A 22 11.08 31.04 -16.55
N ASP A 23 11.83 30.31 -17.39
CA ASP A 23 11.68 30.33 -18.84
C ASP A 23 10.74 29.22 -19.38
N THR A 24 10.02 28.51 -18.49
CA THR A 24 9.10 27.41 -18.86
C THR A 24 8.01 27.83 -19.84
N GLN A 25 7.69 29.13 -19.92
CA GLN A 25 6.70 29.66 -20.86
C GLN A 25 7.08 29.48 -22.33
N TYR A 26 8.38 29.39 -22.68
CA TYR A 26 8.83 29.25 -24.06
C TYR A 26 8.97 27.79 -24.51
N TRP A 27 9.11 26.84 -23.58
CA TRP A 27 9.34 25.41 -23.87
C TRP A 27 8.31 24.49 -23.18
N GLN A 28 7.04 24.91 -23.19
CA GLN A 28 5.94 24.22 -22.50
C GLN A 28 5.80 22.74 -22.91
N THR A 29 5.88 22.43 -24.21
CA THR A 29 5.78 21.05 -24.71
C THR A 29 6.93 20.17 -24.22
N GLY A 30 8.15 20.72 -24.16
CA GLY A 30 9.31 20.00 -23.65
C GLY A 30 9.25 19.78 -22.15
N PHE A 31 8.84 20.81 -21.39
CA PHE A 31 8.62 20.69 -19.95
C PHE A 31 7.54 19.65 -19.62
N TYR A 32 6.43 19.63 -20.38
CA TYR A 32 5.39 18.62 -20.25
C TYR A 32 5.93 17.21 -20.51
N ALA A 33 6.62 17.01 -21.65
CA ALA A 33 7.20 15.70 -22.00
C ALA A 33 8.21 15.23 -20.94
N PHE A 34 9.09 16.13 -20.47
CA PHE A 34 10.04 15.86 -19.42
C PHE A 34 9.34 15.47 -18.10
N THR A 35 8.30 16.19 -17.71
CA THR A 35 7.54 15.91 -16.48
C THR A 35 6.89 14.53 -16.56
N ILE A 36 6.23 14.18 -17.67
CA ILE A 36 5.59 12.88 -17.85
C ILE A 36 6.62 11.75 -17.81
N VAL A 37 7.74 11.87 -18.54
CA VAL A 37 8.82 10.87 -18.51
C VAL A 37 9.38 10.71 -17.11
N SER A 38 9.59 11.82 -16.40
CA SER A 38 10.09 11.82 -15.03
C SER A 38 9.14 11.11 -14.08
N VAL A 39 7.83 11.37 -14.19
CA VAL A 39 6.79 10.68 -13.40
C VAL A 39 6.78 9.18 -13.68
N VAL A 40 6.96 8.75 -14.94
CA VAL A 40 7.05 7.32 -15.28
C VAL A 40 8.25 6.65 -14.60
N ILE A 41 9.44 7.28 -14.69
CA ILE A 41 10.67 6.78 -14.05
C ILE A 41 10.52 6.72 -12.53
N LEU A 42 9.97 7.78 -11.92
CA LEU A 42 9.72 7.87 -10.49
C LEU A 42 8.78 6.75 -10.01
N ASN A 43 7.68 6.49 -10.72
CA ASN A 43 6.74 5.43 -10.38
C ASN A 43 7.34 4.03 -10.55
N ALA A 44 8.13 3.81 -11.62
CA ALA A 44 8.83 2.54 -11.82
C ALA A 44 9.83 2.28 -10.67
N CYS A 45 10.66 3.25 -10.33
CA CYS A 45 11.63 3.13 -9.24
C CYS A 45 10.95 2.99 -7.87
N SER A 46 9.87 3.73 -7.62
CA SER A 46 9.08 3.62 -6.39
C SER A 46 8.41 2.25 -6.25
N SER A 47 7.95 1.67 -7.36
CA SER A 47 7.39 0.31 -7.40
C SER A 47 8.45 -0.75 -7.10
N ILE A 48 9.65 -0.61 -7.66
CA ILE A 48 10.80 -1.48 -7.35
C ILE A 48 11.14 -1.36 -5.86
N PHE A 49 11.27 -0.13 -5.34
CA PHE A 49 11.56 0.11 -3.92
C PHE A 49 10.52 -0.54 -3.01
N THR A 50 9.23 -0.32 -3.27
CA THR A 50 8.13 -0.86 -2.46
C THR A 50 8.09 -2.38 -2.51
N THR A 51 8.25 -2.97 -3.71
CA THR A 51 8.24 -4.43 -3.89
C THR A 51 9.41 -5.09 -3.16
N SER A 52 10.62 -4.52 -3.26
CA SER A 52 11.78 -5.01 -2.52
C SER A 52 11.61 -4.83 -1.00
N LEU A 53 11.04 -3.71 -0.55
CA LEU A 53 10.76 -3.46 0.87
C LEU A 53 9.79 -4.49 1.44
N PHE A 54 8.77 -4.89 0.67
CA PHE A 54 7.80 -5.90 1.09
C PHE A 54 8.40 -7.31 1.06
N GLY A 55 9.29 -7.59 0.10
CA GLY A 55 10.07 -8.82 0.11
C GLY A 55 10.88 -8.93 1.40
N LEU A 56 11.66 -7.91 1.72
CA LEU A 56 12.45 -7.86 2.95
C LEU A 56 11.58 -7.93 4.21
N ALA A 57 10.50 -7.16 4.27
CA ALA A 57 9.59 -7.17 5.42
C ALA A 57 8.83 -8.49 5.57
N GLY A 58 8.68 -9.28 4.51
CA GLY A 58 8.07 -10.62 4.55
C GLY A 58 8.94 -11.65 5.27
N VAL A 59 10.25 -11.42 5.33
CA VAL A 59 11.22 -12.23 6.10
C VAL A 59 11.15 -11.91 7.59
N LEU A 60 10.86 -10.66 7.92
CA LEU A 60 10.83 -10.15 9.27
C LEU A 60 9.50 -10.49 9.97
N PRO A 61 9.42 -10.38 11.30
CA PRO A 61 8.14 -10.48 12.00
C PRO A 61 7.09 -9.52 11.42
N HIS A 62 5.83 -9.95 11.35
CA HIS A 62 4.69 -9.20 10.79
C HIS A 62 4.57 -7.73 11.23
N ARG A 63 5.05 -7.39 12.44
CA ARG A 63 5.08 -6.00 12.93
C ARG A 63 5.87 -5.06 12.02
N TYR A 64 6.93 -5.54 11.36
CA TYR A 64 7.72 -4.73 10.42
C TYR A 64 6.99 -4.47 9.10
N MET A 65 6.21 -5.46 8.63
CA MET A 65 5.34 -5.30 7.47
C MET A 65 4.21 -4.31 7.76
N GLN A 66 3.62 -4.39 8.95
CA GLN A 66 2.65 -3.42 9.45
C GLN A 66 3.26 -2.02 9.56
N ALA A 67 4.47 -1.88 10.11
CA ALA A 67 5.15 -0.59 10.24
C ALA A 67 5.43 0.05 8.86
N SER A 68 5.87 -0.75 7.88
CA SER A 68 6.06 -0.31 6.50
C SER A 68 4.76 0.22 5.88
N MET A 69 3.66 -0.53 6.03
CA MET A 69 2.34 -0.12 5.55
C MET A 69 1.84 1.14 6.26
N SER A 70 1.99 1.22 7.58
CA SER A 70 1.61 2.39 8.37
C SER A 70 2.39 3.63 7.95
N GLY A 71 3.69 3.51 7.65
CA GLY A 71 4.52 4.60 7.16
C GLY A 71 4.03 5.19 5.83
N GLN A 72 3.49 4.36 4.93
CA GLN A 72 2.88 4.84 3.68
C GLN A 72 1.65 5.74 3.95
N ALA A 73 0.79 5.35 4.89
CA ALA A 73 -0.38 6.16 5.26
C ALA A 73 0.00 7.49 5.92
N VAL A 74 1.05 7.50 6.76
CA VAL A 74 1.60 8.75 7.33
C VAL A 74 2.07 9.70 6.22
N GLY A 75 2.69 9.19 5.15
CA GLY A 75 3.07 9.99 3.99
C GLY A 75 1.86 10.68 3.34
N GLY A 76 0.72 9.99 3.26
CA GLY A 76 -0.54 10.55 2.77
C GLY A 76 -1.12 11.63 3.69
N ILE A 77 -1.05 11.45 5.01
CA ILE A 77 -1.45 12.50 5.98
C ILE A 77 -0.57 13.73 5.81
N PHE A 78 0.75 13.54 5.71
CA PHE A 78 1.70 14.64 5.51
C PHE A 78 1.38 15.43 4.23
N ALA A 79 1.13 14.73 3.12
CA ALA A 79 0.75 15.37 1.86
C ALA A 79 -0.58 16.15 1.96
N ALA A 80 -1.58 15.60 2.65
CA ALA A 80 -2.86 16.27 2.85
C ALA A 80 -2.75 17.53 3.72
N VAL A 81 -2.00 17.45 4.83
CA VAL A 81 -1.71 18.60 5.69
C VAL A 81 -0.92 19.67 4.93
N ALA A 82 0.11 19.27 4.19
CA ALA A 82 0.91 20.18 3.38
C ALA A 82 0.05 20.92 2.34
N ASN A 83 -0.88 20.24 1.69
CA ASN A 83 -1.84 20.86 0.76
C ASN A 83 -2.75 21.88 1.46
N ILE A 84 -3.30 21.54 2.63
CA ILE A 84 -4.15 22.46 3.42
C ILE A 84 -3.36 23.71 3.84
N VAL A 85 -2.12 23.54 4.29
CA VAL A 85 -1.24 24.66 4.67
C VAL A 85 -0.96 25.55 3.46
N THR A 86 -0.64 24.98 2.30
CA THR A 86 -0.43 25.77 1.06
C THR A 86 -1.65 26.59 0.68
N ILE A 87 -2.85 26.00 0.76
CA ILE A 87 -4.11 26.71 0.51
C ILE A 87 -4.32 27.85 1.52
N ALA A 88 -4.00 27.62 2.79
CA ALA A 88 -4.16 28.61 3.86
C ALA A 88 -3.16 29.77 3.77
N VAL A 89 -1.91 29.50 3.36
CA VAL A 89 -0.88 30.54 3.20
C VAL A 89 -1.08 31.32 1.90
N GLY A 90 -1.70 30.72 0.88
CA GLY A 90 -1.95 31.37 -0.41
C GLY A 90 -0.66 31.63 -1.21
N THR A 91 0.34 30.74 -1.07
CA THR A 91 1.59 30.81 -1.82
C THR A 91 1.37 30.55 -3.31
N ASP A 92 2.22 31.15 -4.15
CA ASP A 92 2.23 30.85 -5.57
C ASP A 92 2.48 29.36 -5.83
N VAL A 93 1.87 28.83 -6.89
CA VAL A 93 1.92 27.39 -7.21
C VAL A 93 3.35 26.92 -7.46
N SER A 94 4.19 27.75 -8.09
CA SER A 94 5.61 27.44 -8.35
C SER A 94 6.43 27.38 -7.06
N GLU A 95 6.24 28.34 -6.15
CA GLU A 95 6.93 28.34 -4.85
C GLU A 95 6.52 27.15 -3.99
N SER A 96 5.22 26.85 -3.98
CA SER A 96 4.66 25.69 -3.28
C SER A 96 5.24 24.38 -3.81
N ALA A 97 5.27 24.22 -5.13
CA ALA A 97 5.83 23.04 -5.79
C ALA A 97 7.33 22.89 -5.48
N PHE A 98 8.10 23.98 -5.52
CA PHE A 98 9.52 23.98 -5.17
C PHE A 98 9.73 23.48 -3.72
N ILE A 99 8.95 24.00 -2.77
CA ILE A 99 9.02 23.58 -1.36
C ILE A 99 8.67 22.09 -1.22
N PHE A 100 7.63 21.61 -1.89
CA PHE A 100 7.24 20.19 -1.85
C PHE A 100 8.34 19.26 -2.38
N PHE A 101 8.95 19.59 -3.53
CA PHE A 101 10.03 18.77 -4.07
C PHE A 101 11.29 18.83 -3.20
N LEU A 102 11.57 19.96 -2.55
CA LEU A 102 12.68 20.08 -1.61
C LEU A 102 12.48 19.19 -0.37
N ILE A 103 11.28 19.21 0.22
CA ILE A 103 10.92 18.33 1.33
C ILE A 103 11.02 16.86 0.92
N ALA A 104 10.50 16.50 -0.26
CA ALA A 104 10.57 15.14 -0.79
C ALA A 104 12.02 14.66 -1.00
N THR A 105 12.90 15.56 -1.47
CA THR A 105 14.33 15.28 -1.64
C THR A 105 14.99 14.97 -0.29
N GLY A 106 14.76 15.81 0.72
CA GLY A 106 15.27 15.60 2.08
C GLY A 106 14.77 14.28 2.69
N TRP A 107 13.47 14.00 2.55
CA TRP A 107 12.88 12.76 3.06
C TRP A 107 13.44 11.50 2.37
N THR A 108 13.66 11.58 1.06
CA THR A 108 14.29 10.49 0.29
C THR A 108 15.72 10.24 0.75
N LEU A 109 16.48 11.29 1.06
CA LEU A 109 17.83 11.16 1.62
C LEU A 109 17.81 10.47 2.99
N ILE A 110 16.90 10.87 3.89
CA ILE A 110 16.72 10.22 5.19
C ILE A 110 16.38 8.74 5.01
N THR A 111 15.48 8.42 4.07
CA THR A 111 15.07 7.04 3.75
C THR A 111 16.26 6.21 3.26
N LEU A 112 17.11 6.79 2.41
CA LEU A 112 18.32 6.15 1.92
C LEU A 112 19.33 5.87 3.04
N LEU A 113 19.59 6.86 3.90
CA LEU A 113 20.50 6.72 5.04
C LEU A 113 19.98 5.65 6.01
N GLY A 114 18.68 5.66 6.33
CA GLY A 114 18.04 4.65 7.18
C GLY A 114 18.18 3.23 6.60
N TYR A 115 18.05 3.08 5.29
CA TYR A 115 18.27 1.79 4.62
C TYR A 115 19.73 1.33 4.66
N LEU A 116 20.70 2.24 4.49
CA LEU A 116 22.12 1.90 4.64
C LEU A 116 22.45 1.48 6.08
N SER A 117 21.89 2.17 7.07
CA SER A 117 22.03 1.81 8.49
C SER A 117 21.41 0.46 8.83
N LEU A 118 20.40 0.01 8.09
CA LEU A 118 19.77 -1.31 8.30
C LEU A 118 20.75 -2.46 8.11
N TYR A 119 21.70 -2.36 7.17
CA TYR A 119 22.71 -3.39 6.94
C TYR A 119 23.79 -3.44 8.04
N SER A 120 23.99 -2.34 8.75
CA SER A 120 24.90 -2.27 9.89
C SER A 120 24.27 -2.81 11.18
N ASN A 121 22.94 -2.90 11.27
CA ASN A 121 22.23 -3.34 12.47
C ASN A 121 22.33 -4.87 12.67
N GLU A 122 22.78 -5.28 13.85
CA GLU A 122 22.95 -6.68 14.25
C GLU A 122 21.64 -7.48 14.19
N PHE A 123 20.51 -6.88 14.58
CA PHE A 123 19.20 -7.52 14.51
C PHE A 123 18.78 -7.87 13.08
N SER A 124 19.00 -6.94 12.15
CA SER A 124 18.71 -7.15 10.72
C SER A 124 19.58 -8.27 10.15
N ARG A 125 20.87 -8.26 10.48
CA ARG A 125 21.81 -9.30 10.07
C ARG A 125 21.41 -10.68 10.61
N TYR A 126 20.90 -10.76 11.84
CA TYR A 126 20.41 -12.02 12.40
C TYR A 126 19.28 -12.63 11.56
N TYR A 127 18.23 -11.87 11.25
CA TYR A 127 17.09 -12.41 10.47
C TYR A 127 17.46 -12.72 9.01
N LEU A 128 18.27 -11.87 8.39
CA LEU A 128 18.76 -12.08 7.02
C LEU A 128 19.65 -13.33 6.93
N ASN A 129 20.60 -13.50 7.86
CA ASN A 129 21.47 -14.67 7.88
C ASN A 129 20.72 -15.94 8.28
N LYS A 130 19.77 -15.87 9.22
CA LYS A 130 18.93 -17.00 9.61
C LYS A 130 18.13 -17.54 8.43
N GLN A 131 17.63 -16.66 7.55
CA GLN A 131 16.94 -17.10 6.35
C GLN A 131 17.91 -17.66 5.31
N ALA A 132 19.05 -17.02 5.09
CA ALA A 132 20.09 -17.53 4.18
C ALA A 132 20.56 -18.94 4.58
N ASN A 133 20.76 -19.17 5.88
CA ASN A 133 21.17 -20.48 6.41
C ASN A 133 20.07 -21.53 6.26
N LYS A 134 18.80 -21.20 6.52
CA LYS A 134 17.67 -22.12 6.29
C LYS A 134 17.51 -22.51 4.82
N THR A 135 17.71 -21.55 3.91
CA THR A 135 17.70 -21.82 2.48
C THR A 135 18.87 -22.72 2.08
N ALA A 136 20.06 -22.50 2.63
CA ALA A 136 21.24 -23.33 2.39
C ALA A 136 21.06 -24.76 2.93
N GLU A 137 20.56 -24.94 4.14
CA GLU A 137 20.30 -26.25 4.76
C GLU A 137 19.30 -27.08 3.93
N THR A 138 18.24 -26.43 3.42
CA THR A 138 17.23 -27.08 2.57
C THR A 138 17.82 -27.55 1.24
N VAL A 139 18.77 -26.79 0.66
CA VAL A 139 19.46 -27.15 -0.58
C VAL A 139 20.48 -28.27 -0.34
N THR A 140 21.15 -28.30 0.81
CA THR A 140 22.13 -29.36 1.15
C THR A 140 21.48 -30.70 1.49
N VAL A 141 20.27 -30.70 2.07
CA VAL A 141 19.53 -31.94 2.40
C VAL A 141 18.84 -32.55 1.16
N GLY A 142 18.84 -31.82 0.03
CA GLY A 142 18.48 -32.36 -1.29
C GLY A 142 19.41 -33.46 -1.84
N GLY A 143 20.49 -33.78 -1.12
CA GLY A 143 21.24 -35.02 -1.27
C GLY A 143 21.08 -35.89 -0.03
N ASP A 144 20.25 -36.93 -0.12
CA ASP A 144 20.10 -38.03 0.86
C ASP A 144 19.90 -37.62 2.33
N LYS A 145 18.65 -37.33 2.73
CA LYS A 145 17.91 -38.06 3.78
C LYS A 145 16.62 -37.32 4.20
N SER A 146 15.59 -38.12 4.45
CA SER A 146 14.29 -37.73 4.99
C SER A 146 14.40 -37.01 6.33
N VAL A 147 13.87 -35.79 6.43
CA VAL A 147 13.68 -35.09 7.70
C VAL A 147 12.20 -35.10 8.06
N ASN A 148 11.88 -35.80 9.17
CA ASN A 148 10.62 -35.66 9.88
C ASN A 148 10.60 -34.28 10.55
N ASN A 149 9.77 -33.34 10.11
CA ASN A 149 9.47 -32.15 10.91
C ASN A 149 7.97 -32.04 11.15
N SER A 150 7.55 -32.51 12.32
CA SER A 150 6.39 -31.97 13.02
C SER A 150 6.75 -30.58 13.52
N TYR A 151 6.20 -29.52 12.91
CA TYR A 151 6.41 -28.16 13.38
C TYR A 151 5.31 -27.76 14.36
N SER A 152 5.68 -27.63 15.63
CA SER A 152 4.89 -26.88 16.63
C SER A 152 5.03 -25.39 16.35
N TYR A 153 3.90 -24.70 16.26
CA TYR A 153 3.84 -23.26 16.31
C TYR A 153 4.30 -22.78 17.70
N GLU A 154 5.38 -22.01 17.78
CA GLU A 154 5.62 -21.14 18.92
C GLU A 154 4.76 -19.89 18.73
N ASP A 155 3.52 -19.96 19.22
CA ASP A 155 2.76 -18.78 19.61
C ASP A 155 3.31 -18.34 20.98
N GLU A 156 3.78 -17.10 21.10
CA GLU A 156 4.36 -16.59 22.35
C GLU A 156 3.31 -16.41 23.48
N ASN A 157 2.06 -16.86 23.30
CA ASN A 157 1.03 -16.82 24.34
C ASN A 157 -0.03 -17.93 24.19
N GLU A 158 0.27 -19.20 24.50
CA GLU A 158 -0.72 -20.13 25.07
C GLU A 158 -0.04 -21.41 25.60
N LYS A 159 -0.46 -21.88 26.78
CA LYS A 159 0.01 -23.12 27.43
C LYS A 159 -1.00 -24.26 27.23
N GLU A 160 -0.48 -25.47 27.02
CA GLU A 160 -1.09 -26.83 27.12
C GLU A 160 -1.77 -27.44 25.87
N PRO A 161 -1.99 -28.79 25.82
CA PRO A 161 -0.98 -29.85 25.86
C PRO A 161 -1.10 -30.83 24.64
N LEU A 162 -0.07 -31.65 24.45
CA LEU A 162 0.18 -32.53 23.30
C LEU A 162 -0.78 -33.73 23.18
N ILE A 163 -1.33 -33.95 21.98
CA ILE A 163 -1.87 -35.26 21.52
C ILE A 163 -1.15 -35.62 20.20
N LYS A 164 -0.55 -36.82 20.17
CA LYS A 164 0.04 -37.46 18.99
C LYS A 164 -1.10 -38.05 18.13
N ASP A 165 -0.98 -37.98 16.80
CA ASP A 165 -1.32 -39.08 15.89
C ASP A 165 -0.86 -38.80 14.45
N ASP A 166 -0.63 -39.90 13.73
CA ASP A 166 0.18 -40.13 12.52
C ASP A 166 -0.13 -39.28 11.28
N VAL A 167 0.91 -38.86 10.55
CA VAL A 167 0.79 -38.22 9.22
C VAL A 167 1.61 -38.97 8.18
N ILE A 168 0.91 -39.45 7.14
CA ILE A 168 1.42 -40.10 5.94
C ILE A 168 2.29 -39.12 5.14
N SER A 169 3.50 -39.55 4.82
CA SER A 169 4.53 -38.83 4.09
C SER A 169 4.24 -38.76 2.58
N GLU A 170 4.14 -37.55 2.02
CA GLU A 170 4.23 -37.34 0.58
C GLU A 170 5.38 -36.35 0.29
N SER A 171 6.45 -36.86 -0.31
CA SER A 171 7.67 -36.13 -0.67
C SER A 171 7.50 -35.41 -2.01
N VAL A 172 7.48 -34.07 -2.02
CA VAL A 172 7.43 -33.29 -3.26
C VAL A 172 8.84 -32.84 -3.67
N GLU A 173 9.35 -33.41 -4.76
CA GLU A 173 10.55 -32.93 -5.46
C GLU A 173 10.34 -31.50 -6.01
N LEU A 174 11.24 -30.58 -5.70
CA LEU A 174 11.14 -29.16 -6.04
C LEU A 174 11.76 -28.84 -7.40
N LYS A 175 10.93 -28.76 -8.44
CA LYS A 175 11.28 -28.09 -9.71
C LYS A 175 11.08 -26.57 -9.59
N PRO A 176 11.99 -25.74 -10.14
CA PRO A 176 11.93 -24.27 -10.02
C PRO A 176 10.66 -23.64 -10.62
N PHE A 177 9.98 -24.31 -11.55
CA PHE A 177 8.69 -23.81 -12.07
C PHE A 177 7.48 -24.24 -11.21
N SER A 178 7.62 -25.32 -10.43
CA SER A 178 6.54 -25.88 -9.61
C SER A 178 6.25 -25.02 -8.38
N TYR A 179 7.30 -24.50 -7.73
CA TYR A 179 7.12 -23.81 -6.45
C TYR A 179 6.39 -22.46 -6.58
N HIS A 180 6.57 -21.74 -7.69
CA HIS A 180 5.85 -20.48 -7.92
C HIS A 180 4.34 -20.71 -7.95
N HIS A 181 3.91 -21.74 -8.68
CA HIS A 181 2.51 -22.13 -8.75
C HIS A 181 1.96 -22.50 -7.36
N ASP A 182 2.73 -23.26 -6.57
CA ASP A 182 2.35 -23.66 -5.22
C ASP A 182 2.24 -22.47 -4.26
N VAL A 183 3.17 -21.51 -4.33
CA VAL A 183 3.10 -20.25 -3.58
C VAL A 183 1.85 -19.47 -3.97
N PHE A 184 1.64 -19.22 -5.26
CA PHE A 184 0.45 -18.53 -5.75
C PHE A 184 -0.84 -19.21 -5.29
N LYS A 185 -0.92 -20.55 -5.36
CA LYS A 185 -2.06 -21.34 -4.90
C LYS A 185 -2.28 -21.26 -3.39
N LYS A 186 -1.26 -20.97 -2.58
CA LYS A 186 -1.41 -20.76 -1.13
C LYS A 186 -1.88 -19.35 -0.77
N ILE A 187 -1.43 -18.34 -1.51
CA ILE A 187 -1.69 -16.92 -1.20
C ILE A 187 -2.75 -16.25 -2.08
N TRP A 188 -3.35 -16.98 -3.02
CA TRP A 188 -4.32 -16.44 -3.98
C TRP A 188 -5.46 -15.67 -3.30
N SER A 189 -5.97 -16.16 -2.16
CA SER A 189 -7.07 -15.52 -1.45
C SER A 189 -6.65 -14.14 -0.91
N GLU A 190 -5.48 -14.03 -0.29
CA GLU A 190 -4.94 -12.77 0.22
C GLU A 190 -4.59 -11.83 -0.94
N GLY A 191 -3.99 -12.36 -2.01
CA GLY A 191 -3.63 -11.61 -3.21
C GLY A 191 -4.84 -10.99 -3.90
N ILE A 192 -5.93 -11.76 -4.08
CA ILE A 192 -7.20 -11.24 -4.61
C ILE A 192 -7.83 -10.26 -3.63
N SER A 193 -7.84 -10.57 -2.33
CA SER A 193 -8.44 -9.70 -1.32
C SER A 193 -7.79 -8.32 -1.26
N VAL A 194 -6.44 -8.25 -1.32
CA VAL A 194 -5.72 -6.97 -1.35
C VAL A 194 -5.94 -6.23 -2.67
N CYS A 195 -5.98 -6.96 -3.79
CA CYS A 195 -6.27 -6.37 -5.11
C CYS A 195 -7.66 -5.73 -5.13
N LEU A 196 -8.69 -6.44 -4.66
CA LEU A 196 -10.07 -5.92 -4.56
C LEU A 196 -10.16 -4.71 -3.61
N VAL A 197 -9.45 -4.77 -2.47
CA VAL A 197 -9.39 -3.66 -1.51
C VAL A 197 -8.87 -2.40 -2.20
N PHE A 198 -7.73 -2.46 -2.88
CA PHE A 198 -7.18 -1.29 -3.57
C PHE A 198 -7.97 -0.90 -4.82
N LEU A 199 -8.60 -1.86 -5.52
CA LEU A 199 -9.49 -1.57 -6.65
C LEU A 199 -10.65 -0.69 -6.22
N VAL A 200 -11.41 -1.11 -5.20
CA VAL A 200 -12.55 -0.33 -4.68
C VAL A 200 -12.09 1.03 -4.17
N THR A 201 -10.98 1.04 -3.42
CA THR A 201 -10.43 2.28 -2.88
C THR A 201 -10.07 3.26 -3.99
N LEU A 202 -9.34 2.84 -5.02
CA LEU A 202 -8.90 3.73 -6.11
C LEU A 202 -10.01 4.08 -7.10
N ALA A 203 -11.06 3.26 -7.17
CA ALA A 203 -12.29 3.60 -7.87
C ALA A 203 -13.03 4.75 -7.17
N CYS A 204 -13.04 4.77 -5.84
CA CYS A 204 -13.72 5.78 -5.04
C CYS A 204 -12.85 7.03 -4.80
N PHE A 205 -11.59 6.85 -4.42
CA PHE A 205 -10.67 7.89 -3.98
C PHE A 205 -9.40 7.89 -4.85
N PRO A 206 -8.95 9.04 -5.39
CA PRO A 206 -9.53 10.37 -5.19
C PRO A 206 -10.64 10.71 -6.19
N ALA A 207 -10.74 10.03 -7.34
CA ALA A 207 -11.50 10.50 -8.51
C ALA A 207 -12.98 10.82 -8.23
N LEU A 208 -13.73 9.88 -7.63
CA LEU A 208 -15.14 10.10 -7.31
C LEU A 208 -15.30 10.99 -6.07
N ALA A 209 -14.50 10.73 -5.02
CA ALA A 209 -14.60 11.43 -3.75
C ALA A 209 -14.24 12.92 -3.84
N SER A 210 -13.30 13.32 -4.71
CA SER A 210 -12.93 14.72 -4.90
C SER A 210 -13.94 15.52 -5.72
N SER A 211 -14.79 14.84 -6.50
CA SER A 211 -15.92 15.45 -7.23
C SER A 211 -17.14 15.71 -6.34
N ILE A 212 -17.16 15.21 -5.10
CA ILE A 212 -18.20 15.54 -4.11
C ILE A 212 -17.99 16.98 -3.65
N GLN A 213 -19.05 17.78 -3.70
CA GLN A 213 -19.04 19.16 -3.19
C GLN A 213 -19.84 19.27 -1.90
N SER A 214 -19.41 20.18 -1.02
CA SER A 214 -20.17 20.57 0.17
C SER A 214 -21.55 21.09 -0.21
N CYS A 215 -22.55 20.74 0.59
CA CYS A 215 -23.90 21.32 0.54
C CYS A 215 -23.93 22.74 1.11
N ASP A 216 -22.90 23.12 1.88
CA ASP A 216 -22.74 24.46 2.43
C ASP A 216 -22.15 25.43 1.37
N SER A 217 -22.16 26.71 1.70
CA SER A 217 -21.69 27.80 0.83
C SER A 217 -20.41 28.45 1.37
N GLY A 218 -19.74 29.24 0.53
CA GLY A 218 -18.56 30.02 0.93
C GLY A 218 -17.22 29.29 0.80
N ASP A 219 -16.23 29.79 1.54
CA ASP A 219 -14.83 29.34 1.43
C ASP A 219 -14.64 27.86 1.82
N TRP A 220 -15.48 27.34 2.72
CA TRP A 220 -15.45 25.93 3.11
C TRP A 220 -15.63 25.02 1.89
N ARG A 221 -16.68 25.25 1.11
CA ARG A 221 -16.98 24.48 -0.11
C ARG A 221 -15.86 24.57 -1.15
N LEU A 222 -15.33 25.78 -1.37
CA LEU A 222 -14.43 26.05 -2.49
C LEU A 222 -12.98 25.67 -2.21
N LYS A 223 -12.52 25.81 -0.96
CA LYS A 223 -11.09 25.68 -0.61
C LYS A 223 -10.81 24.47 0.27
N TYR A 224 -11.65 24.18 1.25
CA TYR A 224 -11.28 23.27 2.35
C TYR A 224 -12.00 21.93 2.34
N PHE A 225 -13.21 21.85 1.81
CA PHE A 225 -14.02 20.64 1.84
C PHE A 225 -13.27 19.44 1.24
N THR A 226 -12.77 19.57 0.01
CA THR A 226 -12.06 18.48 -0.66
C THR A 226 -10.73 18.12 0.03
N PRO A 227 -9.81 19.07 0.32
CA PRO A 227 -8.58 18.76 1.06
C PRO A 227 -8.81 18.13 2.43
N VAL A 228 -9.82 18.56 3.19
CA VAL A 228 -10.08 18.06 4.54
C VAL A 228 -10.85 16.74 4.49
N ILE A 229 -12.01 16.71 3.85
CA ILE A 229 -12.90 15.53 3.88
C ILE A 229 -12.37 14.43 2.98
N CYS A 230 -11.97 14.74 1.75
CA CYS A 230 -11.52 13.73 0.80
C CYS A 230 -10.09 13.28 1.12
N PHE A 231 -9.14 14.20 1.25
CA PHE A 231 -7.73 13.82 1.40
C PHE A 231 -7.32 13.56 2.86
N LEU A 232 -7.53 14.50 3.78
CA LEU A 232 -7.04 14.34 5.16
C LEU A 232 -7.76 13.23 5.91
N LEU A 233 -9.11 13.23 5.93
CA LEU A 233 -9.87 12.23 6.67
C LEU A 233 -9.69 10.81 6.12
N TYR A 234 -9.60 10.66 4.79
CA TYR A 234 -9.26 9.36 4.19
C TYR A 234 -7.90 8.84 4.70
N ASN A 235 -6.85 9.68 4.64
CA ASN A 235 -5.51 9.26 5.03
C ASN A 235 -5.39 9.00 6.54
N VAL A 236 -6.09 9.77 7.38
CA VAL A 236 -6.18 9.52 8.83
C VAL A 236 -6.92 8.21 9.09
N GLY A 237 -8.02 7.96 8.39
CA GLY A 237 -8.76 6.70 8.46
C GLY A 237 -7.89 5.51 8.05
N ASP A 238 -7.19 5.61 6.91
CA ASP A 238 -6.26 4.58 6.42
C ASP A 238 -5.18 4.28 7.45
N TRP A 239 -4.48 5.31 7.94
CA TRP A 239 -3.47 5.14 8.98
C TRP A 239 -4.01 4.49 10.25
N THR A 240 -5.20 4.90 10.70
CA THR A 240 -5.88 4.31 11.87
C THR A 240 -6.14 2.83 11.65
N GLY A 241 -6.66 2.45 10.48
CA GLY A 241 -6.89 1.06 10.09
C GLY A 241 -5.59 0.24 10.10
N ARG A 242 -4.53 0.76 9.48
CA ARG A 242 -3.20 0.09 9.47
C ARG A 242 -2.58 -0.03 10.86
N SER A 243 -2.80 0.95 11.72
CA SER A 243 -2.26 0.94 13.08
C SER A 243 -3.00 -0.07 13.95
N PHE A 244 -4.32 -0.20 13.75
CA PHE A 244 -5.16 -1.12 14.51
C PHE A 244 -4.81 -2.59 14.26
N THR A 245 -4.26 -2.95 13.09
CA THR A 245 -3.79 -4.33 12.83
C THR A 245 -2.60 -4.74 13.71
N GLY A 246 -1.89 -3.79 14.33
CA GLY A 246 -0.84 -4.09 15.31
C GLY A 246 -1.38 -4.63 16.64
N ILE A 247 -2.67 -4.39 16.92
CA ILE A 247 -3.34 -4.77 18.18
C ILE A 247 -4.30 -5.93 17.93
N VAL A 248 -5.17 -5.81 16.92
CA VAL A 248 -6.26 -6.76 16.66
C VAL A 248 -6.12 -7.38 15.28
N HIS A 249 -6.03 -8.71 15.26
CA HIS A 249 -5.87 -9.54 14.05
C HIS A 249 -7.16 -10.29 13.71
N PHE A 250 -8.18 -9.57 13.24
CA PHE A 250 -9.46 -10.13 12.82
C PHE A 250 -9.79 -9.66 11.39
N PRO A 251 -10.22 -10.50 10.44
CA PRO A 251 -10.32 -11.96 10.49
C PRO A 251 -8.99 -12.66 10.75
N ARG A 252 -9.01 -13.85 11.34
CA ARG A 252 -7.79 -14.65 11.56
C ARG A 252 -7.22 -15.16 10.21
N PRO A 253 -5.92 -15.52 10.13
CA PRO A 253 -5.29 -16.01 8.89
C PRO A 253 -6.00 -17.20 8.23
N ASN A 254 -6.65 -18.06 9.02
CA ASN A 254 -7.38 -19.24 8.53
C ASN A 254 -8.79 -18.89 8.02
N GLN A 255 -9.31 -17.70 8.32
CA GLN A 255 -10.64 -17.24 7.93
C GLN A 255 -10.61 -16.52 6.56
N THR A 256 -10.01 -17.16 5.56
CA THR A 256 -9.78 -16.59 4.22
C THR A 256 -11.07 -16.17 3.52
N LYS A 257 -12.13 -16.96 3.65
CA LYS A 257 -13.46 -16.63 3.10
C LYS A 257 -14.03 -15.35 3.70
N LEU A 258 -13.85 -15.14 5.00
CA LEU A 258 -14.32 -13.92 5.66
C LEU A 258 -13.52 -12.70 5.18
N MET A 259 -12.19 -12.83 5.06
CA MET A 259 -11.34 -11.78 4.50
C MET A 259 -11.81 -11.38 3.09
N LEU A 260 -12.01 -12.36 2.21
CA LEU A 260 -12.49 -12.11 0.86
C LEU A 260 -13.90 -11.49 0.84
N THR A 261 -14.80 -11.97 1.71
CA THR A 261 -16.16 -11.44 1.81
C THR A 261 -16.14 -9.98 2.26
N LEU A 262 -15.31 -9.61 3.23
CA LEU A 262 -15.14 -8.22 3.66
C LEU A 262 -14.55 -7.36 2.53
N SER A 263 -13.58 -7.87 1.77
CA SER A 263 -13.04 -7.17 0.60
C SER A 263 -14.11 -6.91 -0.47
N VAL A 264 -14.97 -7.88 -0.77
CA VAL A 264 -16.09 -7.73 -1.72
C VAL A 264 -17.17 -6.80 -1.18
N LEU A 265 -17.45 -6.85 0.12
CA LEU A 265 -18.45 -5.97 0.74
C LEU A 265 -18.10 -4.48 0.56
N ARG A 266 -16.81 -4.13 0.45
CA ARG A 266 -16.37 -2.74 0.21
C ARG A 266 -16.92 -2.15 -1.09
N PHE A 267 -17.34 -2.95 -2.08
CA PHE A 267 -18.00 -2.42 -3.28
C PHE A 267 -19.26 -1.60 -2.96
N VAL A 268 -19.87 -1.77 -1.77
CA VAL A 268 -20.97 -0.92 -1.29
C VAL A 268 -20.59 0.56 -1.19
N PHE A 269 -19.32 0.91 -0.98
CA PHE A 269 -18.88 2.31 -0.92
C PHE A 269 -19.05 3.05 -2.26
N ILE A 270 -19.00 2.34 -3.39
CA ILE A 270 -19.14 2.93 -4.72
C ILE A 270 -20.52 3.58 -4.88
N PRO A 271 -21.66 2.87 -4.79
CA PRO A 271 -22.97 3.49 -4.89
C PRO A 271 -23.22 4.51 -3.77
N LEU A 272 -22.75 4.25 -2.54
CA LEU A 272 -22.89 5.21 -1.43
C LEU A 272 -22.28 6.57 -1.76
N LEU A 273 -21.08 6.59 -2.34
CA LEU A 273 -20.40 7.84 -2.74
C LEU A 273 -20.98 8.43 -4.03
N MET A 274 -21.44 7.63 -4.99
CA MET A 274 -22.11 8.13 -6.20
C MET A 274 -23.41 8.89 -5.88
N PHE A 275 -24.12 8.48 -4.82
CA PHE A 275 -25.35 9.14 -4.37
C PHE A 275 -25.14 10.34 -3.44
N CYS A 276 -23.89 10.68 -3.09
CA CYS A 276 -23.53 11.94 -2.44
C CYS A 276 -23.59 13.11 -3.44
N ASN A 277 -23.35 14.35 -2.99
CA ASN A 277 -23.42 15.56 -3.81
C ASN A 277 -22.25 15.73 -4.81
N VAL A 278 -22.11 14.79 -5.75
CA VAL A 278 -21.12 14.82 -6.86
C VAL A 278 -21.54 15.83 -7.93
N MET A 279 -20.59 16.64 -8.43
CA MET A 279 -20.78 17.59 -9.53
C MET A 279 -19.59 17.56 -10.53
N PRO A 280 -19.82 17.72 -11.86
CA PRO A 280 -21.13 17.75 -12.52
C PRO A 280 -21.84 16.39 -12.45
N ARG A 281 -23.16 16.38 -12.55
CA ARG A 281 -24.01 15.19 -12.41
C ARG A 281 -24.89 15.06 -13.64
N HIS A 282 -24.89 13.87 -14.24
CA HIS A 282 -25.62 13.62 -15.48
C HIS A 282 -26.72 12.57 -15.30
N ASN A 283 -26.42 11.43 -14.66
CA ASN A 283 -27.32 10.26 -14.72
C ASN A 283 -27.81 9.78 -13.35
N THR A 284 -27.22 10.23 -12.25
CA THR A 284 -27.52 9.74 -10.91
C THR A 284 -28.37 10.72 -10.11
N THR A 285 -29.18 10.24 -9.16
CA THR A 285 -29.98 11.09 -8.25
C THR A 285 -29.24 11.41 -6.95
N LEU A 286 -29.41 12.62 -6.42
CA LEU A 286 -28.91 12.98 -5.09
C LEU A 286 -29.78 12.30 -4.03
N VAL A 287 -29.21 11.39 -3.23
CA VAL A 287 -29.91 10.74 -2.10
C VAL A 287 -29.39 11.28 -0.77
N PHE A 288 -28.08 11.48 -0.64
CA PHE A 288 -27.45 11.92 0.59
C PHE A 288 -27.24 13.43 0.59
N ASN A 289 -28.22 14.16 1.11
CA ASN A 289 -28.24 15.63 1.16
C ASN A 289 -27.68 16.18 2.50
N SER A 290 -26.44 15.82 2.83
CA SER A 290 -25.70 16.36 3.97
C SER A 290 -24.21 16.02 3.86
N ASP A 291 -23.34 16.92 4.30
CA ASP A 291 -21.89 16.72 4.32
C ASP A 291 -21.44 15.62 5.31
N MET A 292 -22.32 15.23 6.25
CA MET A 292 -22.03 14.15 7.20
C MET A 292 -21.91 12.79 6.51
N TYR A 293 -22.64 12.55 5.41
CA TYR A 293 -22.59 11.28 4.68
C TYR A 293 -21.23 11.04 4.01
N PRO A 294 -20.72 11.92 3.13
CA PRO A 294 -19.40 11.72 2.53
C PRO A 294 -18.30 11.69 3.59
N LEU A 295 -18.42 12.47 4.68
CA LEU A 295 -17.49 12.41 5.81
C LEU A 295 -17.40 10.99 6.40
N VAL A 296 -18.54 10.39 6.78
CA VAL A 296 -18.59 9.06 7.39
C VAL A 296 -18.12 7.99 6.39
N PHE A 297 -18.58 8.05 5.14
CA PHE A 297 -18.21 7.07 4.12
C PHE A 297 -16.71 7.09 3.80
N ILE A 298 -16.09 8.27 3.72
CA ILE A 298 -14.66 8.39 3.43
C ILE A 298 -13.80 7.90 4.61
N ILE A 299 -14.18 8.22 5.86
CA ILE A 299 -13.49 7.67 7.04
C ILE A 299 -13.57 6.14 7.07
N LEU A 300 -14.77 5.58 6.87
CA LEU A 300 -14.97 4.13 6.84
C LEU A 300 -14.24 3.46 5.66
N LEU A 301 -14.20 4.11 4.50
CA LEU A 301 -13.43 3.67 3.34
C LEU A 301 -11.94 3.59 3.68
N GLY A 302 -11.39 4.64 4.31
CA GLY A 302 -10.01 4.71 4.78
C GLY A 302 -9.70 3.61 5.81
N ILE A 303 -10.46 3.54 6.90
CA ILE A 303 -10.24 2.54 7.97
C ILE A 303 -10.28 1.12 7.40
N SER A 304 -11.31 0.80 6.60
CA SER A 304 -11.43 -0.53 5.98
C SER A 304 -10.31 -0.82 4.98
N ASN A 305 -9.82 0.19 4.24
CA ASN A 305 -8.66 0.05 3.36
C ASN A 305 -7.41 -0.34 4.14
N GLY A 306 -7.06 0.48 5.14
CA GLY A 306 -5.84 0.33 5.90
C GLY A 306 -5.82 -1.00 6.66
N TYR A 307 -6.95 -1.34 7.28
CA TYR A 307 -7.07 -2.56 8.07
C TYR A 307 -6.97 -3.82 7.21
N LEU A 308 -7.85 -3.99 6.21
CA LEU A 308 -7.87 -5.22 5.40
C LEU A 308 -6.62 -5.37 4.52
N SER A 309 -6.12 -4.29 3.91
CA SER A 309 -4.90 -4.37 3.08
C SER A 309 -3.70 -4.82 3.90
N THR A 310 -3.52 -4.25 5.10
CA THR A 310 -2.38 -4.56 5.96
C THR A 310 -2.44 -6.00 6.47
N LEU A 311 -3.62 -6.49 6.87
CA LEU A 311 -3.80 -7.91 7.23
C LEU A 311 -3.46 -8.85 6.07
N CYS A 312 -3.95 -8.57 4.86
CA CYS A 312 -3.66 -9.41 3.69
C CYS A 312 -2.14 -9.52 3.46
N VAL A 313 -1.45 -8.38 3.44
CA VAL A 313 -0.01 -8.32 3.18
C VAL A 313 0.79 -8.99 4.31
N MET A 314 0.38 -8.83 5.58
CA MET A 314 0.99 -9.50 6.73
C MET A 314 0.79 -11.03 6.73
N TYR A 315 -0.35 -11.51 6.24
CA TYR A 315 -0.69 -12.94 6.24
C TYR A 315 -0.05 -13.71 5.09
N GLY A 316 0.15 -13.08 3.92
CA GLY A 316 0.71 -13.73 2.74
C GLY A 316 2.02 -14.51 3.02
N PRO A 317 3.11 -13.84 3.45
CA PRO A 317 4.38 -14.50 3.74
C PRO A 317 4.32 -15.58 4.83
N LYS A 318 3.33 -15.54 5.72
CA LYS A 318 3.16 -16.52 6.80
C LYS A 318 2.51 -17.83 6.35
N LYS A 319 1.87 -17.86 5.17
CA LYS A 319 1.24 -19.07 4.63
C LYS A 319 2.20 -19.98 3.87
N VAL A 320 3.42 -19.50 3.64
CA VAL A 320 4.44 -20.21 2.89
C VAL A 320 5.61 -20.57 3.81
N PHE A 321 6.47 -21.48 3.34
CA PHE A 321 7.71 -21.77 4.05
C PHE A 321 8.61 -20.52 4.11
N PRO A 322 9.41 -20.34 5.17
CA PRO A 322 10.26 -19.16 5.34
C PRO A 322 11.17 -18.86 4.16
N GLN A 323 11.64 -19.87 3.44
CA GLN A 323 12.48 -19.69 2.24
C GLN A 323 11.76 -18.94 1.08
N TYR A 324 10.42 -18.96 1.04
CA TYR A 324 9.61 -18.28 0.02
C TYR A 324 8.97 -16.99 0.54
N ALA A 325 9.21 -16.61 1.79
CA ALA A 325 8.57 -15.46 2.43
C ALA A 325 8.92 -14.14 1.72
N GLU A 326 10.17 -14.00 1.27
CA GLU A 326 10.62 -12.82 0.50
C GLU A 326 9.89 -12.70 -0.84
N PHE A 327 9.90 -13.77 -1.64
CA PHE A 327 9.18 -13.81 -2.91
C PHE A 327 7.67 -13.55 -2.72
N THR A 328 7.10 -14.11 -1.65
CA THR A 328 5.68 -13.94 -1.32
C THR A 328 5.35 -12.51 -0.93
N GLY A 329 6.18 -11.85 -0.11
CA GLY A 329 6.01 -10.44 0.23
C GLY A 329 6.06 -9.54 -1.01
N ALA A 330 7.03 -9.78 -1.90
CA ALA A 330 7.12 -9.09 -3.19
C ALA A 330 5.86 -9.33 -4.05
N THR A 331 5.38 -10.57 -4.12
CA THR A 331 4.17 -10.94 -4.87
C THR A 331 2.93 -10.23 -4.35
N MET A 332 2.77 -10.12 -3.02
CA MET A 332 1.67 -9.38 -2.39
C MET A 332 1.70 -7.89 -2.77
N SER A 333 2.88 -7.27 -2.84
CA SER A 333 3.05 -5.89 -3.31
C SER A 333 2.60 -5.74 -4.77
N VAL A 334 2.92 -6.71 -5.63
CA VAL A 334 2.47 -6.71 -7.04
C VAL A 334 0.95 -6.82 -7.12
N CYS A 335 0.32 -7.71 -6.35
CA CYS A 335 -1.14 -7.84 -6.29
C CYS A 335 -1.82 -6.53 -5.86
N MET A 336 -1.23 -5.84 -4.87
CA MET A 336 -1.67 -4.49 -4.46
C MET A 336 -1.59 -3.49 -5.63
N THR A 337 -0.47 -3.45 -6.35
CA THR A 337 -0.28 -2.53 -7.50
C THR A 337 -1.26 -2.81 -8.64
N VAL A 338 -1.59 -4.08 -8.90
CA VAL A 338 -2.65 -4.44 -9.87
C VAL A 338 -3.99 -3.85 -9.44
N GLY A 339 -4.34 -3.94 -8.15
CA GLY A 339 -5.54 -3.31 -7.60
C GLY A 339 -5.56 -1.79 -7.79
N LEU A 340 -4.43 -1.11 -7.54
CA LEU A 340 -4.29 0.33 -7.79
C LEU A 340 -4.53 0.70 -9.26
N ALA A 341 -3.95 -0.07 -10.19
CA ALA A 341 -4.10 0.17 -11.63
C ALA A 341 -5.54 -0.05 -12.09
N LEU A 342 -6.17 -1.16 -11.71
CA LEU A 342 -7.56 -1.47 -12.06
C LEU A 342 -8.54 -0.46 -11.44
N GLY A 343 -8.33 -0.10 -10.18
CA GLY A 343 -9.15 0.87 -9.47
C GLY A 343 -9.10 2.25 -10.11
N SER A 344 -7.92 2.72 -10.53
CA SER A 344 -7.80 4.03 -11.19
C SER A 344 -8.53 4.08 -12.53
N LEU A 345 -8.44 3.02 -13.35
CA LEU A 345 -9.22 2.89 -14.59
C LEU A 345 -10.73 2.90 -14.32
N PHE A 346 -11.18 2.15 -13.32
CA PHE A 346 -12.59 2.09 -12.96
C PHE A 346 -13.10 3.41 -12.41
N GLY A 347 -12.31 4.12 -11.59
CA GLY A 347 -12.66 5.45 -11.06
C GLY A 347 -12.90 6.48 -12.16
N LEU A 348 -12.08 6.48 -13.22
CA LEU A 348 -12.28 7.34 -14.40
C LEU A 348 -13.60 7.04 -15.14
N LEU A 349 -14.00 5.77 -15.20
CA LEU A 349 -15.29 5.36 -15.77
C LEU A 349 -16.45 5.81 -14.88
N LEU A 350 -16.33 5.64 -13.56
CA LEU A 350 -17.37 6.04 -12.60
C LEU A 350 -17.66 7.54 -12.66
N VAL A 351 -16.63 8.39 -12.70
CA VAL A 351 -16.81 9.85 -12.82
C VAL A 351 -17.56 10.25 -14.10
N LYS A 352 -17.44 9.48 -15.18
CA LYS A 352 -18.21 9.71 -16.41
C LYS A 352 -19.66 9.23 -16.34
N ILE A 353 -19.95 8.27 -15.46
CA ILE A 353 -21.28 7.68 -15.31
C ILE A 353 -22.16 8.52 -14.37
N VAL A 354 -21.57 9.12 -13.33
CA VAL A 354 -22.28 9.97 -12.35
C VAL A 354 -22.86 11.21 -13.02
#